data_AF-A0A0R1MZ04-F1
#
_entry.id   AF-A0A0R1MZ04-F1
#
_cell.length_a   1.000
_cell.length_b   1.000
_cell.length_c   1.000
_cell.angle_alpha   90.00
_cell.angle_beta   90.00
_cell.angle_gamma   90.00
#
_symmetry.space_group_name_H-M   'P 1'
#
loop_
_entity.id
_entity.type
_entity.pdbx_description
1 polymer ?
#
loop_
_entity_poly.entity_id
_entity_poly.type
_entity_poly.pdbx_seq_one_letter_code
_entity_poly.pdbx_strand_id
1 'polypeptide(L)'
;MREGWLFNAFNQPGPVPFRYYAEPAYTYYIVSADVAEQDRPARMSQTRVWTIKAEADAYKYFERDKIIELDAAGKVDNPFLSMAKPLITVYGQGDITLNWGDQAIKLTGVTGNVSVDSDEFQQDIYTTAADGTQTLCAERATLSEFPVLAAYQHTPISWVGNVSKVIVEPRWRLL
;
A
#
# COMPACT_ATOMS: atom_id res chain seq x y z
N MET A 1 -24.65 13.58 15.38
CA MET A 1 -23.21 13.39 15.63
C MET A 1 -22.71 14.57 16.45
N ARG A 2 -21.99 14.36 17.56
CA ARG A 2 -21.37 15.46 18.31
C ARG A 2 -20.13 15.92 17.54
N GLU A 3 -19.94 17.22 17.42
CA GLU A 3 -18.84 17.87 16.70
C GLU A 3 -17.46 17.23 17.00
N GLY A 4 -17.10 17.09 18.27
CA GLY A 4 -15.82 16.49 18.67
C GLY A 4 -15.61 15.04 18.22
N TRP A 5 -16.67 14.28 17.94
CA TRP A 5 -16.55 12.90 17.46
C TRP A 5 -16.19 12.84 15.97
N LEU A 6 -16.63 13.82 15.19
CA LEU A 6 -16.29 13.90 13.77
C LEU A 6 -14.80 14.24 13.59
N PHE A 7 -14.27 15.14 14.41
CA PHE A 7 -12.86 15.54 14.33
C PHE A 7 -11.90 14.49 14.89
N ASN A 8 -12.29 13.84 16.00
CA ASN A 8 -11.52 12.71 16.52
C ASN A 8 -11.44 11.55 15.51
N ALA A 9 -12.39 11.46 14.55
CA ALA A 9 -12.31 10.44 13.50
C ALA A 9 -11.14 10.69 12.53
N PHE A 10 -10.72 11.94 12.32
CA PHE A 10 -9.59 12.29 11.45
C PHE A 10 -8.28 12.52 12.21
N ASN A 11 -8.35 12.92 13.49
CA ASN A 11 -7.16 13.18 14.31
C ASN A 11 -6.70 11.91 15.04
N GLN A 12 -6.18 10.96 14.27
CA GLN A 12 -5.61 9.69 14.76
C GLN A 12 -4.08 9.66 14.52
N PRO A 13 -3.33 8.82 15.24
CA PRO A 13 -1.93 8.58 14.92
C PRO A 13 -1.78 7.93 13.53
N GLY A 14 -1.37 8.74 12.55
CA GLY A 14 -1.14 8.31 11.17
C GLY A 14 -2.33 8.59 10.22
N PRO A 15 -2.14 8.34 8.91
CA PRO A 15 -3.16 8.67 7.91
C PRO A 15 -4.43 7.83 8.06
N VAL A 16 -5.60 8.48 7.97
CA VAL A 16 -6.91 7.85 8.10
C VAL A 16 -7.51 7.57 6.72
N PRO A 17 -7.97 6.34 6.43
CA PRO A 17 -8.61 6.04 5.15
C PRO A 17 -9.97 6.75 5.04
N PHE A 18 -10.15 7.47 3.95
CA PHE A 18 -11.38 8.17 3.59
C PHE A 18 -11.84 7.73 2.20
N ARG A 19 -13.14 7.42 2.06
CA ARG A 19 -13.73 7.07 0.77
C ARG A 19 -14.75 8.11 0.37
N TYR A 20 -14.47 8.77 -0.75
CA TYR A 20 -15.39 9.73 -1.33
C TYR A 20 -16.51 9.00 -2.09
N TYR A 21 -17.75 9.35 -1.81
CA TYR A 21 -18.92 8.68 -2.38
C TYR A 21 -18.94 8.67 -3.92
N ALA A 22 -18.46 9.73 -4.57
CA ALA A 22 -18.48 9.82 -6.04
C ALA A 22 -17.36 8.98 -6.70
N GLU A 23 -16.35 8.58 -5.92
CA GLU A 23 -15.22 7.76 -6.36
C GLU A 23 -15.08 6.50 -5.47
N PRO A 24 -16.10 5.61 -5.44
CA PRO A 24 -16.16 4.52 -4.47
C PRO A 24 -15.10 3.42 -4.67
N ALA A 25 -14.43 3.42 -5.83
CA ALA A 25 -13.34 2.50 -6.14
C ALA A 25 -11.97 2.97 -5.60
N TYR A 26 -11.92 4.14 -4.96
CA TYR A 26 -10.69 4.74 -4.47
C TYR A 26 -10.75 4.99 -2.96
N THR A 27 -9.58 4.92 -2.33
CA THR A 27 -9.35 5.31 -0.95
C THR A 27 -8.32 6.42 -0.93
N TYR A 28 -8.63 7.50 -0.21
CA TYR A 28 -7.74 8.61 0.08
C TYR A 28 -7.23 8.43 1.50
N TYR A 29 -6.01 8.88 1.78
CA TYR A 29 -5.49 8.87 3.13
C TYR A 29 -5.40 10.30 3.66
N ILE A 30 -6.24 10.63 4.64
CA ILE A 30 -6.29 11.94 5.27
C ILE A 30 -5.24 11.99 6.37
N VAL A 31 -4.33 12.95 6.27
CA VAL A 31 -3.24 13.17 7.24
C VAL A 31 -3.73 14.06 8.38
N SER A 32 -4.51 15.10 8.06
CA SER A 32 -5.06 16.03 9.03
C SER A 32 -6.40 16.58 8.53
N ALA A 33 -7.21 17.08 9.45
CA ALA A 33 -8.43 17.79 9.11
C ALA A 33 -8.69 18.92 10.10
N ASP A 34 -9.01 20.10 9.57
CA ASP A 34 -9.31 21.31 10.32
C ASP A 34 -10.68 21.88 9.96
N VAL A 35 -11.27 22.64 10.88
CA VAL A 35 -12.47 23.43 10.60
C VAL A 35 -12.06 24.66 9.81
N ALA A 36 -12.54 24.74 8.56
CA ALA A 36 -12.41 25.94 7.77
C ALA A 36 -13.48 26.97 8.15
N GLU A 37 -14.75 26.54 8.20
CA GLU A 37 -15.88 27.42 8.46
C GLU A 37 -16.96 26.72 9.28
N GLN A 38 -17.63 27.50 10.11
CA GLN A 38 -18.81 27.07 10.84
C GLN A 38 -19.93 28.09 10.61
N ASP A 39 -21.06 27.61 10.11
CA ASP A 39 -22.25 28.42 9.94
C ASP A 39 -23.44 27.86 10.73
N ARG A 40 -24.30 28.79 11.16
CA ARG A 40 -25.61 28.50 11.72
C ARG A 40 -26.66 29.12 10.79
N PRO A 41 -27.34 28.31 9.95
CA PRO A 41 -28.24 28.83 8.91
C PRO A 41 -29.37 29.74 9.41
N ALA A 42 -29.81 29.59 10.66
CA ALA A 42 -30.75 30.50 11.29
C ALA A 42 -30.61 30.52 12.82
N ARG A 43 -30.96 31.64 13.46
CA ARG A 43 -30.87 31.85 14.93
C ARG A 43 -31.61 30.81 15.77
N MET A 44 -32.70 30.23 15.26
CA MET A 44 -33.47 29.18 15.93
C MET A 44 -33.16 27.77 15.38
N SER A 45 -32.30 27.67 14.36
CA SER A 45 -31.95 26.38 13.78
C SER A 45 -31.10 25.57 14.75
N GLN A 46 -31.43 24.28 14.85
CA GLN A 46 -30.61 23.28 15.53
C GLN A 46 -29.49 22.74 14.62
N THR A 47 -29.53 23.07 13.33
CA THR A 47 -28.51 22.68 12.35
C THR A 47 -27.26 23.54 12.51
N ARG A 48 -26.10 22.91 12.30
CA ARG A 48 -24.81 23.56 12.08
C ARG A 48 -24.26 23.05 10.77
N VAL A 49 -23.75 23.96 9.95
CA VAL A 49 -23.04 23.64 8.72
C VAL A 49 -21.56 23.82 9.01
N TRP A 50 -20.78 22.82 8.62
CA TRP A 50 -19.34 22.80 8.85
C TRP A 50 -18.64 22.58 7.51
N THR A 51 -17.66 23.41 7.24
CA THR A 51 -16.71 23.20 6.15
C THR A 51 -15.43 22.66 6.78
N ILE A 52 -15.04 21.45 6.39
CA ILE A 52 -13.81 20.80 6.85
C ILE A 52 -12.78 20.92 5.74
N LYS A 53 -11.60 21.43 6.08
CA LYS A 53 -10.41 21.36 5.23
C LYS A 53 -9.65 20.10 5.62
N ALA A 54 -9.54 19.15 4.70
CA ALA A 54 -8.75 17.94 4.90
C ALA A 54 -7.45 18.04 4.10
N GLU A 55 -6.34 17.66 4.73
CA GLU A 55 -5.06 17.48 4.07
C GLU A 55 -4.87 15.98 3.85
N ALA A 56 -4.64 15.59 2.61
CA ALA A 56 -4.53 14.19 2.21
C ALA A 56 -3.15 13.91 1.63
N ASP A 57 -2.76 12.64 1.63
CA ASP A 57 -1.72 12.15 0.75
C ASP A 57 -2.03 12.55 -0.70
N ALA A 58 -0.99 12.86 -1.47
CA ALA A 58 -1.09 13.27 -2.86
C ALA A 58 -1.74 12.18 -3.73
N TYR A 59 -1.63 10.92 -3.34
CA TYR A 59 -2.17 9.80 -4.10
C TYR A 59 -3.49 9.27 -3.54
N LYS A 60 -4.40 8.92 -4.45
CA LYS A 60 -5.55 8.04 -4.17
C LYS A 60 -5.23 6.60 -4.58
N TYR A 61 -5.66 5.65 -3.78
CA TYR A 61 -5.34 4.23 -3.95
C TYR A 61 -6.55 3.47 -4.51
N PHE A 62 -6.33 2.69 -5.56
CA PHE A 62 -7.37 1.91 -6.21
C PHE A 62 -7.62 0.60 -5.46
N GLU A 63 -8.90 0.29 -5.24
CA GLU A 63 -9.32 -0.74 -4.28
C GLU A 63 -9.54 -2.13 -4.87
N ARG A 64 -9.58 -2.27 -6.19
CA ARG A 64 -9.68 -3.57 -6.85
C ARG A 64 -8.30 -4.14 -7.11
N ASP A 65 -8.23 -5.46 -7.23
CA ASP A 65 -7.00 -6.18 -7.59
C ASP A 65 -5.82 -5.86 -6.66
N LYS A 66 -6.12 -5.74 -5.35
CA LYS A 66 -5.14 -5.45 -4.30
C LYS A 66 -4.12 -6.56 -4.11
N ILE A 67 -4.47 -7.79 -4.48
CA ILE A 67 -3.65 -8.98 -4.28
C ILE A 67 -3.59 -9.72 -5.62
N ILE A 68 -2.37 -9.97 -6.09
CA ILE A 68 -2.08 -10.80 -7.24
C ILE A 68 -1.25 -11.98 -6.73
N GLU A 69 -1.78 -13.19 -6.89
CA GLU A 69 -1.08 -14.42 -6.52
C GLU A 69 -0.48 -15.08 -7.76
N LEU A 70 0.79 -15.46 -7.66
CA LEU A 70 1.53 -16.14 -8.71
C LEU A 70 2.06 -17.48 -8.17
N ASP A 71 1.56 -18.58 -8.72
CA ASP A 71 2.04 -19.95 -8.48
C ASP A 71 3.07 -20.40 -9.54
N ALA A 72 3.19 -19.64 -10.63
CA ALA A 72 4.18 -19.79 -11.69
C ALA A 72 4.66 -18.42 -12.17
N ALA A 73 5.74 -18.40 -12.96
CA ALA A 73 6.24 -17.19 -13.59
C ALA A 73 5.12 -16.51 -14.40
N GLY A 74 5.07 -15.18 -14.32
CA GLY A 74 3.97 -14.39 -14.87
C GLY A 74 4.36 -12.94 -15.09
N LYS A 75 3.37 -12.06 -15.02
CA LYS A 75 3.58 -10.62 -15.12
C LYS A 75 2.53 -9.85 -14.34
N VAL A 76 2.88 -8.63 -13.94
CA VAL A 76 1.96 -7.66 -13.35
C VAL A 76 1.93 -6.44 -14.25
N ASP A 77 0.73 -6.03 -14.66
CA ASP A 77 0.52 -4.94 -15.60
C ASP A 77 -0.01 -3.73 -14.82
N ASN A 78 0.71 -2.60 -14.82
CA ASN A 78 0.23 -1.36 -14.22
C ASN A 78 -0.60 -0.58 -15.25
N PRO A 79 -1.94 -0.48 -15.09
CA PRO A 79 -2.78 0.23 -16.05
C PRO A 79 -2.83 1.74 -15.81
N PHE A 80 -2.13 2.26 -14.80
CA PHE A 80 -2.23 3.66 -14.38
C PHE A 80 -1.02 4.49 -14.80
N LEU A 81 -1.23 5.82 -14.87
CA LEU A 81 -0.20 6.82 -15.19
C LEU A 81 0.81 7.03 -14.06
N SER A 82 0.49 6.59 -12.84
CA SER A 82 1.39 6.72 -11.71
C SER A 82 2.13 5.41 -11.46
N MET A 83 3.41 5.52 -11.15
CA MET A 83 4.21 4.39 -10.67
C MET A 83 3.66 3.91 -9.32
N ALA A 84 3.51 2.60 -9.12
CA ALA A 84 3.07 2.02 -7.87
C ALA A 84 4.23 1.39 -7.08
N LYS A 85 4.06 1.29 -5.76
CA LYS A 85 5.05 0.82 -4.79
C LYS A 85 4.54 -0.48 -4.15
N PRO A 86 4.93 -1.65 -4.66
CA PRO A 86 4.33 -2.90 -4.25
C PRO A 86 4.88 -3.41 -2.91
N LEU A 87 4.07 -4.20 -2.22
CA LEU A 87 4.52 -5.16 -1.23
C LEU A 87 4.57 -6.55 -1.87
N ILE A 88 5.73 -7.20 -1.79
CA ILE A 88 5.97 -8.50 -2.42
C ILE A 88 6.26 -9.52 -1.33
N THR A 89 5.46 -10.57 -1.23
CA THR A 89 5.72 -11.69 -0.30
C THR A 89 6.04 -12.95 -1.08
N VAL A 90 7.26 -13.45 -0.89
CA VAL A 90 7.73 -14.71 -1.49
C VAL A 90 7.60 -15.82 -0.46
N TYR A 91 6.91 -16.90 -0.81
CA TYR A 91 6.82 -18.10 0.00
C TYR A 91 7.73 -19.18 -0.58
N GLY A 92 8.57 -19.77 0.27
CA GLY A 92 9.58 -20.71 -0.21
C GLY A 92 10.57 -21.18 0.85
N GLN A 93 11.62 -21.85 0.39
CA GLN A 93 12.70 -22.38 1.22
C GLN A 93 14.07 -22.25 0.56
N GLY A 94 15.09 -21.94 1.36
CA GLY A 94 16.48 -21.82 0.92
C GLY A 94 16.77 -20.49 0.19
N ASP A 95 17.81 -20.50 -0.63
CA ASP A 95 18.20 -19.32 -1.41
C ASP A 95 17.32 -19.21 -2.67
N ILE A 96 16.78 -18.02 -2.88
CA ILE A 96 15.85 -17.69 -3.97
C ILE A 96 16.36 -16.44 -4.68
N THR A 97 16.29 -16.42 -6.00
CA THR A 97 16.44 -15.20 -6.80
C THR A 97 15.10 -14.86 -7.42
N LEU A 98 14.50 -13.76 -6.97
CA LEU A 98 13.28 -13.21 -7.57
C LEU A 98 13.70 -12.22 -8.66
N ASN A 99 13.31 -12.48 -9.89
CA ASN A 99 13.47 -11.56 -11.01
C ASN A 99 12.21 -10.70 -11.13
N TRP A 100 12.39 -9.40 -11.01
CA TRP A 100 11.35 -8.37 -11.05
C TRP A 100 11.65 -7.42 -12.21
N GLY A 101 11.03 -7.64 -13.36
CA GLY A 101 11.43 -6.96 -14.59
C GLY A 101 12.89 -7.29 -14.93
N ASP A 102 13.70 -6.25 -15.07
CA ASP A 102 15.14 -6.36 -15.34
C ASP A 102 15.97 -6.45 -14.05
N GLN A 103 15.35 -6.35 -12.87
CA GLN A 103 16.02 -6.41 -11.58
C GLN A 103 16.04 -7.83 -11.01
N ALA A 104 17.17 -8.23 -10.43
CA ALA A 104 17.27 -9.46 -9.64
C ALA A 104 17.36 -9.13 -8.13
N ILE A 105 16.47 -9.72 -7.35
CA ILE A 105 16.41 -9.62 -5.89
C ILE A 105 16.84 -10.98 -5.33
N LYS A 106 17.98 -11.01 -4.65
CA LYS A 106 18.50 -12.23 -4.03
C LYS A 106 17.97 -12.33 -2.61
N LEU A 107 17.31 -13.43 -2.29
CA LEU A 107 16.75 -13.74 -0.98
C LEU A 107 17.52 -14.95 -0.43
N THR A 108 18.17 -14.80 0.72
CA THR A 108 19.02 -15.84 1.31
C THR A 108 18.34 -16.49 2.51
N GLY A 109 18.45 -17.81 2.60
CA GLY A 109 17.94 -18.58 3.75
C GLY A 109 16.44 -18.39 4.02
N VAL A 110 15.62 -18.24 2.97
CA VAL A 110 14.17 -18.10 3.13
C VAL A 110 13.62 -19.33 3.85
N THR A 111 12.78 -19.12 4.86
CA THR A 111 12.14 -20.20 5.62
C THR A 111 10.68 -19.86 5.81
N GLY A 112 9.83 -20.36 4.92
CA GLY A 112 8.39 -20.10 4.94
C GLY A 112 8.02 -18.89 4.09
N ASN A 113 8.39 -17.68 4.51
CA ASN A 113 8.17 -16.46 3.74
C ASN A 113 9.24 -15.39 3.95
N VAL A 114 9.30 -14.45 3.02
CA VAL A 114 9.98 -13.16 3.16
C VAL A 114 9.20 -12.11 2.36
N SER A 115 8.99 -10.95 2.96
CA SER A 115 8.31 -9.80 2.38
C SER A 115 9.31 -8.70 2.09
N VAL A 116 9.20 -8.11 0.90
CA VAL A 116 9.92 -6.92 0.46
C VAL A 116 8.89 -5.80 0.30
N ASP A 117 8.87 -4.87 1.24
CA ASP A 117 7.93 -3.75 1.24
C ASP A 117 8.58 -2.52 0.61
N SER A 118 8.02 -2.07 -0.51
CA SER A 118 8.55 -0.93 -1.26
C SER A 118 7.84 0.38 -0.91
N ASP A 119 7.15 0.44 0.24
CA ASP A 119 6.41 1.60 0.70
C ASP A 119 7.19 2.91 0.56
N GLU A 120 6.49 3.99 0.24
CA GLU A 120 7.12 5.29 0.00
C GLU A 120 7.71 5.90 1.28
N PHE A 121 7.10 5.63 2.44
CA PHE A 121 7.54 6.18 3.71
C PHE A 121 8.56 5.27 4.40
N GLN A 122 8.40 3.96 4.28
CA GLN A 122 9.24 3.00 4.98
C GLN A 122 9.47 1.72 4.17
N GLN A 123 10.67 1.62 3.59
CA GLN A 123 11.10 0.44 2.84
C GLN A 123 11.75 -0.57 3.78
N ASP A 124 11.18 -1.76 3.85
CA ASP A 124 11.59 -2.79 4.81
C ASP A 124 11.52 -4.19 4.21
N ILE A 125 12.28 -5.09 4.85
CA ILE A 125 12.30 -6.50 4.49
C ILE A 125 12.10 -7.28 5.77
N TYR A 126 11.08 -8.13 5.79
CA TYR A 126 10.67 -8.82 7.00
C TYR A 126 10.09 -10.20 6.69
N THR A 127 10.01 -11.03 7.72
CA THR A 127 9.22 -12.26 7.70
C THR A 127 7.96 -12.05 8.54
N THR A 128 6.88 -12.76 8.22
CA THR A 128 5.63 -12.74 8.96
C THR A 128 5.34 -14.12 9.53
N ALA A 129 5.26 -14.22 10.85
CA ALA A 129 4.88 -15.45 11.54
C ALA A 129 3.37 -15.72 11.41
N ALA A 130 2.93 -16.93 11.78
CA ALA A 130 1.53 -17.33 11.67
C ALA A 130 0.57 -16.50 12.55
N ASP A 131 1.08 -15.88 13.62
CA ASP A 131 0.34 -14.98 14.50
C ASP A 131 0.33 -13.51 14.01
N GLY A 132 0.93 -13.25 12.84
CA GLY A 132 1.03 -11.91 12.25
C GLY A 132 2.24 -11.10 12.71
N THR A 133 3.08 -11.62 13.61
CA THR A 133 4.29 -10.92 14.06
C THR A 133 5.26 -10.74 12.91
N GLN A 134 5.67 -9.49 12.66
CA GLN A 134 6.68 -9.15 11.66
C GLN A 134 8.07 -9.05 12.32
N THR A 135 9.07 -9.68 11.67
CA THR A 135 10.49 -9.59 12.10
C THR A 135 11.34 -9.07 10.95
N LEU A 136 11.97 -7.91 11.14
CA LEU A 136 12.91 -7.33 10.17
C LEU A 136 14.08 -8.28 9.91
N CYS A 137 14.44 -8.43 8.65
CA CYS A 137 15.51 -9.32 8.19
C CYS A 137 16.16 -8.80 6.91
N ALA A 138 16.53 -7.51 6.88
CA ALA A 138 17.13 -6.84 5.72
C ALA A 138 18.40 -7.55 5.21
N GLU A 139 19.16 -8.20 6.10
CA GLU A 139 20.34 -8.99 5.75
C GLU A 139 20.04 -10.23 4.89
N ARG A 140 18.78 -10.67 4.83
CA ARG A 140 18.33 -11.80 4.01
C ARG A 140 18.05 -11.41 2.57
N ALA A 141 18.19 -10.14 2.21
CA ALA A 141 17.92 -9.68 0.87
C ALA A 141 19.07 -8.83 0.32
N THR A 142 19.37 -9.01 -0.96
CA THR A 142 20.27 -8.16 -1.70
C THR A 142 19.56 -7.68 -2.96
N LEU A 143 19.33 -6.37 -3.02
CA LEU A 143 18.71 -5.65 -4.13
C LEU A 143 19.45 -4.33 -4.36
N SER A 144 19.43 -3.85 -5.60
CA SER A 144 19.95 -2.52 -5.95
C SER A 144 19.02 -1.40 -5.49
N GLU A 145 17.72 -1.60 -5.67
CA GLU A 145 16.67 -0.65 -5.34
C GLU A 145 15.37 -1.40 -4.99
N PHE A 146 14.49 -0.77 -4.23
CA PHE A 146 13.21 -1.40 -3.90
C PHE A 146 12.32 -1.49 -5.15
N PRO A 147 11.65 -2.63 -5.37
CA PRO A 147 10.83 -2.86 -6.54
C PRO A 147 9.78 -1.79 -6.79
N VAL A 148 9.51 -1.53 -8.07
CA VAL A 148 8.46 -0.60 -8.50
C VAL A 148 7.65 -1.21 -9.64
N LEU A 149 6.39 -0.78 -9.74
CA LEU A 149 5.54 -1.03 -10.90
C LEU A 149 5.43 0.26 -11.70
N ALA A 150 6.25 0.38 -12.74
CA ALA A 150 6.29 1.58 -13.57
C ALA A 150 4.95 1.86 -14.26
N ALA A 151 4.65 3.13 -14.50
CA ALA A 151 3.40 3.57 -15.12
C ALA A 151 3.25 3.00 -16.54
N TYR A 152 2.07 2.46 -16.86
CA TYR A 152 1.75 1.85 -18.15
C TYR A 152 2.75 0.79 -18.64
N GLN A 153 3.37 0.04 -17.73
CA GLN A 153 4.33 -1.01 -18.07
C GLN A 153 3.90 -2.39 -17.57
N HIS A 154 4.39 -3.40 -18.29
CA HIS A 154 4.32 -4.81 -17.92
C HIS A 154 5.59 -5.17 -17.16
N THR A 155 5.46 -5.66 -15.93
CA THR A 155 6.59 -6.15 -15.14
C THR A 155 6.57 -7.68 -15.17
N PRO A 156 7.46 -8.34 -15.95
CA PRO A 156 7.59 -9.79 -15.89
C PRO A 156 8.15 -10.21 -14.54
N ILE A 157 7.60 -11.28 -13.97
CA ILE A 157 8.00 -11.81 -12.67
C ILE A 157 8.36 -13.28 -12.86
N SER A 158 9.57 -13.65 -12.47
CA SER A 158 10.03 -15.03 -12.44
C SER A 158 10.97 -15.26 -11.27
N TRP A 159 11.31 -16.51 -10.98
CA TRP A 159 12.22 -16.81 -9.88
C TRP A 159 13.02 -18.08 -10.13
N VAL A 160 14.13 -18.18 -9.42
CA VAL A 160 14.97 -19.38 -9.33
C VAL A 160 15.06 -19.78 -7.86
N GLY A 161 14.91 -21.07 -7.57
CA GLY A 161 14.90 -21.62 -6.21
C GLY A 161 13.59 -22.33 -5.88
N ASN A 162 13.43 -22.74 -4.62
CA ASN A 162 12.23 -23.43 -4.14
C ASN A 162 11.19 -22.40 -3.65
N VAL A 163 10.36 -21.93 -4.58
CA VAL A 163 9.25 -20.99 -4.32
C VAL A 163 7.94 -21.72 -4.52
N SER A 164 7.04 -21.62 -3.55
CA SER A 164 5.69 -22.20 -3.64
C SER A 164 4.66 -21.21 -4.16
N LYS A 165 4.79 -19.92 -3.83
CA LYS A 165 3.97 -18.84 -4.36
C LYS A 165 4.63 -17.48 -4.13
N VAL A 166 4.26 -16.51 -4.98
CA VAL A 166 4.56 -15.09 -4.78
C VAL A 166 3.24 -14.33 -4.69
N ILE A 167 3.08 -13.52 -3.66
CA ILE A 167 1.96 -12.59 -3.51
C ILE A 167 2.49 -11.19 -3.79
N VAL A 168 1.82 -10.47 -4.67
CA VAL A 168 2.10 -9.06 -4.97
C VAL A 168 0.89 -8.26 -4.56
N GLU A 169 1.10 -7.28 -3.69
CA GLU A 169 0.15 -6.22 -3.39
C GLU A 169 0.60 -4.96 -4.12
N PRO A 170 0.03 -4.64 -5.30
CA PRO A 170 0.58 -3.58 -6.16
C PRO A 170 0.53 -2.18 -5.54
N ARG A 171 -0.44 -1.92 -4.65
CA ARG A 171 -0.79 -0.60 -4.12
C ARG A 171 -1.00 0.42 -5.25
N TRP A 172 -1.89 0.07 -6.18
CA TRP A 172 -2.27 0.91 -7.31
C TRP A 172 -2.65 2.31 -6.88
N ARG A 173 -2.04 3.32 -7.47
CA ARG A 173 -2.23 4.71 -7.07
C ARG A 173 -2.36 5.64 -8.26
N LEU A 174 -3.05 6.75 -8.05
CA LEU A 174 -3.24 7.82 -9.03
C LEU A 174 -3.12 9.18 -8.33
N LEU A 175 -2.70 10.20 -9.08
CA LEU A 175 -2.82 11.60 -8.67
C LEU A 175 -4.25 12.12 -8.79
#